data_AF-A0A4V1F1X0-F1
#
_entry.id   AF-A0A4V1F1X0-F1
#
_cell.length_a   1.000
_cell.length_b   1.000
_cell.length_c   1.000
_cell.angle_alpha   90.00
_cell.angle_beta   90.00
_cell.angle_gamma   90.00
#
_symmetry.space_group_name_H-M   'P 1'
#
loop_
_entity.id
_entity.type
_entity.pdbx_description
1 polymer ?
#
loop_
_entity_poly.entity_id
_entity_poly.type
_entity_poly.pdbx_seq_one_letter_code
_entity_poly.pdbx_strand_id
1 'polypeptide(L)'
;MGSPNMEYLYWLHKFYSERGYCSTIVPTFKIQIGKGGVQYRSARFHTYTFNSLSWLYELFYIDKVKIMPSNIMDYLTPLALAIWIMDDGGKHNAGVMISTYNFTYEGLLIVKAGLFNKYGLVVEIKKFAAGYVLVFMQSEMKTLVSLVSPFFIPSMLYKLHGNRYLS
;
A
#
# COMPACT_ATOMS: atom_id res chain seq x y z
N MET A 1 8.84 -8.76 -3.51
CA MET A 1 7.59 -8.08 -3.92
C MET A 1 6.89 -8.91 -4.98
N GLY A 2 5.58 -9.12 -4.86
CA GLY A 2 4.80 -9.87 -5.86
C GLY A 2 3.38 -9.33 -5.95
N SER A 3 2.80 -9.37 -7.14
CA SER A 3 1.46 -8.84 -7.44
C SER A 3 0.84 -9.63 -8.60
N PRO A 4 -0.49 -9.82 -8.62
CA PRO A 4 -1.21 -10.31 -9.80
C PRO A 4 -1.38 -9.22 -10.87
N ASN A 5 -1.26 -7.93 -10.52
CA ASN A 5 -1.24 -6.83 -11.48
C ASN A 5 0.17 -6.65 -12.07
N MET A 6 0.28 -6.85 -13.39
CA MET A 6 1.53 -6.85 -14.14
C MET A 6 2.15 -5.47 -14.31
N GLU A 7 1.38 -4.49 -14.72
CA GLU A 7 1.90 -3.15 -14.95
C GLU A 7 2.43 -2.55 -13.64
N TYR A 8 1.71 -2.74 -12.54
CA TYR A 8 2.16 -2.32 -11.22
C TYR A 8 3.44 -3.05 -10.78
N LEU A 9 3.52 -4.37 -10.97
CA LEU A 9 4.73 -5.11 -10.61
C LEU A 9 5.94 -4.69 -11.44
N TYR A 10 5.75 -4.44 -12.73
CA TYR A 10 6.82 -3.96 -13.61
C TYR A 10 7.26 -2.56 -13.26
N TRP A 11 6.33 -1.67 -12.89
CA TRP A 11 6.67 -0.36 -12.37
C TRP A 11 7.50 -0.46 -11.09
N LEU A 12 7.09 -1.29 -10.12
CA LEU A 12 7.86 -1.54 -8.90
C LEU A 12 9.24 -2.10 -9.22
N HIS A 13 9.32 -3.11 -10.07
CA HIS A 13 10.59 -3.72 -10.49
C HIS A 13 11.52 -2.66 -11.08
N LYS A 14 11.03 -1.87 -12.04
CA LYS A 14 11.79 -0.79 -12.68
C LYS A 14 12.28 0.22 -11.65
N PHE A 15 11.40 0.65 -10.73
CA PHE A 15 11.74 1.61 -9.67
C PHE A 15 12.93 1.14 -8.83
N TYR A 16 12.95 -0.13 -8.43
CA TYR A 16 14.04 -0.70 -7.63
C TYR A 16 15.28 -1.06 -8.46
N SER A 17 15.12 -1.60 -9.68
CA SER A 17 16.24 -2.03 -10.52
C SER A 17 17.07 -0.84 -11.01
N GLU A 18 16.43 0.26 -11.39
CA GLU A 18 17.12 1.49 -11.82
C GLU A 18 17.93 2.14 -10.68
N ARG A 19 17.61 1.80 -9.44
CA ARG A 19 18.31 2.27 -8.24
C ARG A 19 19.31 1.25 -7.70
N GLY A 20 19.54 0.15 -8.42
CA GLY A 20 20.48 -0.90 -8.04
C GLY A 20 20.00 -1.80 -6.89
N TYR A 21 18.73 -1.75 -6.52
CA TYR A 21 18.21 -2.52 -5.38
C TYR A 21 17.81 -3.95 -5.72
N CYS A 22 17.67 -4.30 -7.01
CA CYS A 22 17.37 -5.66 -7.44
C CYS A 22 18.00 -5.97 -8.81
N SER A 23 17.83 -7.22 -9.25
CA SER A 23 18.21 -7.63 -10.61
C SER A 23 17.51 -6.77 -11.65
N THR A 24 18.16 -6.58 -12.81
CA THR A 24 17.57 -5.94 -14.00
C THR A 24 16.75 -6.93 -14.84
N ILE A 25 16.79 -8.23 -14.49
CA ILE A 25 16.01 -9.27 -15.16
C ILE A 25 14.53 -9.07 -14.83
N VAL A 26 13.74 -8.73 -15.86
CA VAL A 26 12.30 -8.50 -15.74
C VAL A 26 11.61 -9.77 -15.21
N PRO A 27 10.78 -9.66 -14.16
CA PRO A 27 10.13 -10.82 -13.56
C PRO A 27 9.08 -11.41 -14.51
N THR A 28 9.14 -12.72 -14.75
CA THR A 28 8.17 -13.40 -15.62
C THR A 28 7.00 -13.97 -14.82
N PHE A 29 5.81 -13.95 -15.41
CA PHE A 29 4.62 -14.54 -14.80
C PHE A 29 4.71 -16.06 -14.73
N LYS A 30 4.31 -16.59 -13.58
CA LYS A 30 4.12 -18.02 -13.37
C LYS A 30 2.66 -18.27 -13.00
N ILE A 31 2.12 -19.38 -13.50
CA ILE A 31 0.84 -19.88 -13.00
C ILE A 31 1.08 -20.36 -11.57
N GLN A 32 0.23 -19.89 -10.66
CA GLN A 32 0.18 -20.32 -9.27
C GLN A 32 -1.17 -20.99 -9.03
N ILE A 33 -1.16 -22.01 -8.19
CA ILE A 33 -2.38 -22.71 -7.77
C ILE A 33 -2.69 -22.27 -6.35
N GLY A 34 -3.81 -21.57 -6.19
CA GLY A 34 -4.32 -21.12 -4.92
C GLY A 34 -5.12 -22.19 -4.19
N LYS A 35 -5.67 -21.80 -3.03
CA LYS A 35 -6.56 -22.65 -2.24
C LYS A 35 -7.76 -23.09 -3.08
N GLY A 36 -8.10 -24.37 -3.06
CA GLY A 36 -9.21 -24.92 -3.83
C GLY A 36 -8.95 -25.09 -5.33
N GLY A 37 -7.69 -25.08 -5.78
CA GLY A 37 -7.33 -25.33 -7.18
C GLY A 37 -7.47 -24.11 -8.10
N VAL A 38 -7.82 -22.94 -7.56
CA VAL A 38 -7.95 -21.70 -8.33
C VAL A 38 -6.60 -21.31 -8.91
N GLN A 39 -6.49 -21.31 -10.24
CA GLN A 39 -5.29 -20.85 -10.91
C GLN A 39 -5.29 -19.33 -11.00
N TYR A 40 -4.16 -18.71 -10.64
CA TYR A 40 -3.92 -17.29 -10.85
C TYR A 40 -2.51 -17.06 -11.37
N ARG A 41 -2.32 -15.98 -12.12
CA ARG A 41 -1.01 -15.57 -12.61
C ARG A 41 -0.44 -14.54 -11.66
N SER A 42 0.80 -14.75 -11.24
CA SER A 42 1.56 -13.73 -10.51
C SER A 42 3.03 -13.80 -10.89
N ALA A 43 3.72 -12.69 -10.66
CA ALA A 43 5.15 -12.59 -10.78
C ALA A 43 5.72 -12.02 -9.47
N ARG A 44 7.01 -12.27 -9.23
CA ARG A 44 7.72 -11.83 -8.03
C ARG A 44 9.16 -11.51 -8.38
N PHE A 45 9.70 -10.48 -7.73
CA PHE A 45 11.13 -10.21 -7.67
C PHE A 45 11.53 -9.92 -6.22
N HIS A 46 12.84 -9.97 -5.94
CA HIS A 46 13.40 -9.67 -4.63
C HIS A 46 14.45 -8.59 -4.77
N THR A 47 14.53 -7.72 -3.77
CA THR A 47 15.68 -6.84 -3.60
C THR A 47 16.87 -7.64 -3.10
N TYR A 48 18.08 -7.15 -3.33
CA TYR A 48 19.24 -7.65 -2.61
C TYR A 48 19.15 -7.27 -1.12
N THR A 49 19.90 -7.97 -0.29
CA THR A 49 20.02 -7.65 1.12
C THR A 49 21.04 -6.53 1.30
N PHE A 50 20.60 -5.38 1.81
CA PHE A 50 21.45 -4.24 2.07
C PHE A 50 21.38 -3.83 3.54
N ASN A 51 22.54 -3.74 4.20
CA ASN A 51 22.61 -3.21 5.57
C ASN A 51 22.14 -1.76 5.66
N SER A 52 22.20 -0.99 4.57
CA SER A 52 21.68 0.37 4.50
C SER A 52 20.15 0.45 4.61
N LEU A 53 19.43 -0.68 4.58
CA LEU A 53 17.99 -0.75 4.79
C LEU A 53 17.63 -1.26 6.20
N SER A 54 18.61 -1.60 7.05
CA SER A 54 18.35 -2.12 8.40
C SER A 54 17.58 -1.14 9.29
N TRP A 55 17.79 0.17 9.09
CA TRP A 55 17.06 1.19 9.83
C TRP A 55 15.54 1.11 9.60
N LEU A 56 15.07 0.63 8.44
CA LEU A 56 13.65 0.41 8.20
C LEU A 56 13.12 -0.73 9.08
N TYR A 57 13.90 -1.78 9.27
CA TYR A 57 13.52 -2.86 10.16
C TYR A 57 13.46 -2.37 11.61
N GLU A 58 14.50 -1.68 12.07
CA GLU A 58 14.58 -1.11 13.42
C GLU A 58 13.47 -0.11 13.70
N LEU A 59 13.05 0.66 12.69
CA LEU A 59 11.97 1.64 12.81
C LEU A 59 10.61 0.96 13.01
N PHE A 60 10.33 -0.12 12.28
CA PHE A 60 9.00 -0.77 12.26
C PHE A 60 8.88 -1.99 13.16
N TYR A 61 9.96 -2.48 13.80
CA TYR A 61 9.95 -3.69 14.62
C TYR A 61 10.62 -3.48 15.97
N ILE A 62 9.87 -3.73 17.05
CA ILE A 62 10.38 -3.84 18.42
C ILE A 62 10.10 -5.26 18.89
N ASP A 63 11.13 -5.94 19.41
CA ASP A 63 11.04 -7.34 19.86
C ASP A 63 10.43 -8.29 18.82
N LYS A 64 10.76 -8.06 17.53
CA LYS A 64 10.23 -8.79 16.36
C LYS A 64 8.73 -8.59 16.11
N VAL A 65 8.06 -7.72 16.87
CA VAL A 65 6.67 -7.34 16.67
C VAL A 65 6.61 -6.06 15.84
N LYS A 66 5.78 -6.07 14.80
CA LYS A 66 5.60 -4.90 13.93
C LYS A 66 4.83 -3.81 14.69
N ILE A 67 5.34 -2.59 14.67
CA ILE A 67 4.71 -1.41 15.28
C ILE A 67 4.53 -0.29 14.25
N MET A 68 3.67 0.68 14.57
CA MET A 68 3.59 1.93 13.83
C MET A 68 4.53 2.96 14.48
N PRO A 69 5.57 3.44 13.77
CA PRO A 69 6.50 4.42 14.33
C PRO A 69 5.80 5.75 14.64
N SER A 70 6.20 6.42 15.72
CA SER A 70 5.65 7.74 16.09
C SER A 70 5.94 8.82 15.05
N ASN A 71 7.07 8.71 14.36
CA ASN A 71 7.50 9.61 13.29
C ASN A 71 7.14 9.11 11.88
N ILE A 72 6.18 8.19 11.74
CA ILE A 72 5.79 7.64 10.43
C ILE A 72 5.45 8.72 9.40
N MET A 73 4.95 9.87 9.86
CA MET A 73 4.55 10.98 9.00
C MET A 73 5.71 11.67 8.30
N ASP A 74 6.94 11.50 8.77
CA ASP A 74 8.14 11.99 8.09
C ASP A 74 8.35 11.25 6.76
N TYR A 75 7.95 9.97 6.72
CA TYR A 75 8.14 9.08 5.57
C TYR A 75 6.88 8.88 4.72
N LEU A 76 5.69 9.12 5.28
CA LEU A 76 4.41 8.95 4.58
C LEU A 76 4.14 10.11 3.63
N THR A 77 4.88 10.16 2.52
CA THR A 77 4.68 11.09 1.38
C THR A 77 3.43 10.73 0.56
N PRO A 78 2.97 11.59 -0.38
CA PRO A 78 1.88 11.23 -1.29
C PRO A 78 2.18 9.96 -2.12
N LEU A 79 3.43 9.76 -2.56
CA LEU A 79 3.87 8.54 -3.23
C LEU A 79 3.77 7.32 -2.29
N ALA A 80 4.22 7.44 -1.04
CA ALA A 80 4.13 6.35 -0.07
C ALA A 80 2.67 5.97 0.23
N LEU A 81 1.78 6.96 0.39
CA LEU A 81 0.36 6.73 0.57
C LEU A 81 -0.27 6.07 -0.68
N ALA A 82 0.13 6.49 -1.89
CA ALA A 82 -0.33 5.88 -3.12
C ALA A 82 0.05 4.40 -3.22
N ILE A 83 1.32 4.06 -2.95
CA ILE A 83 1.81 2.68 -2.91
C ILE A 83 1.05 1.86 -1.85
N TRP A 84 0.83 2.43 -0.66
CA TRP A 84 0.11 1.73 0.41
C TRP A 84 -1.33 1.39 0.01
N ILE A 85 -2.02 2.30 -0.69
CA ILE A 85 -3.36 2.02 -1.24
C ILE A 85 -3.29 1.02 -2.40
N MET A 86 -2.28 1.08 -3.26
CA MET A 86 -2.11 0.11 -4.35
C MET A 86 -1.88 -1.31 -3.80
N ASP A 87 -1.10 -1.47 -2.74
CA ASP A 87 -0.85 -2.77 -2.11
C ASP A 87 -2.04 -3.25 -1.28
N ASP A 88 -2.41 -2.50 -0.24
CA ASP A 88 -3.35 -2.94 0.81
C ASP A 88 -4.74 -2.28 0.74
N GLY A 89 -4.93 -1.39 -0.23
CA GLY A 89 -6.19 -0.67 -0.41
C GLY A 89 -7.28 -1.52 -1.03
N GLY A 90 -8.52 -1.20 -0.70
CA GLY A 90 -9.73 -1.82 -1.23
C GLY A 90 -10.92 -0.86 -1.19
N LYS A 91 -11.99 -1.23 -1.89
CA LYS A 91 -13.24 -0.46 -1.89
C LYS A 91 -13.93 -0.59 -0.54
N HIS A 92 -14.41 0.54 0.00
CA HIS A 92 -15.29 0.58 1.17
C HIS A 92 -16.47 1.52 0.88
N ASN A 93 -17.62 0.97 0.52
CA ASN A 93 -18.78 1.73 0.01
C ASN A 93 -18.39 2.64 -1.17
N ALA A 94 -18.58 3.96 -1.03
CA ALA A 94 -18.17 4.98 -1.98
C ALA A 94 -16.81 5.62 -1.65
N GLY A 95 -16.05 5.00 -0.73
CA GLY A 95 -14.70 5.41 -0.34
C GLY A 95 -13.68 4.27 -0.48
N VAL A 96 -12.53 4.47 0.15
CA VAL A 96 -11.38 3.56 0.13
C VAL A 96 -11.04 3.14 1.54
N MET A 97 -10.69 1.87 1.74
CA MET A 97 -10.07 1.39 2.96
C MET A 97 -8.65 0.89 2.71
N ILE A 98 -7.79 0.93 3.71
CA ILE A 98 -6.48 0.29 3.72
C ILE A 98 -6.47 -0.78 4.81
N SER A 99 -6.18 -2.02 4.42
CA SER A 99 -6.07 -3.14 5.35
C SER A 99 -4.83 -2.98 6.23
N THR A 100 -5.02 -2.81 7.54
CA THR A 100 -3.93 -2.54 8.49
C THR A 100 -3.90 -3.55 9.63
N TYR A 101 -4.24 -4.81 9.32
CA TYR A 101 -4.42 -5.89 10.28
C TYR A 101 -3.18 -6.20 11.15
N ASN A 102 -2.00 -5.80 10.69
CA ASN A 102 -0.73 -6.01 11.40
C ASN A 102 -0.35 -4.85 12.34
N PHE A 103 -1.22 -3.86 12.52
CA PHE A 103 -0.98 -2.70 13.39
C PHE A 103 -2.05 -2.60 14.49
N THR A 104 -1.63 -2.05 15.64
CA THR A 104 -2.52 -1.79 16.78
C THR A 104 -3.38 -0.55 16.53
N TYR A 105 -4.47 -0.43 17.28
CA TYR A 105 -5.34 0.75 17.20
C TYR A 105 -4.58 2.03 17.56
N GLU A 106 -3.76 1.98 18.60
CA GLU A 106 -2.93 3.09 19.08
C GLU A 106 -1.94 3.56 18.02
N GLY A 107 -1.31 2.60 17.32
CA GLY A 107 -0.44 2.90 16.18
C GLY A 107 -1.20 3.63 15.07
N LEU A 108 -2.43 3.21 14.77
CA LEU A 108 -3.26 3.84 13.75
C LEU A 108 -3.78 5.23 14.14
N LEU A 109 -3.86 5.56 15.45
CA LEU A 109 -4.18 6.92 15.89
C LEU A 109 -3.10 7.93 15.45
N ILE A 110 -1.83 7.52 15.45
CA ILE A 110 -0.71 8.34 14.95
C ILE A 110 -0.92 8.66 13.46
N VAL A 111 -1.22 7.63 12.66
CA VAL A 111 -1.48 7.81 11.22
C VAL A 111 -2.71 8.67 10.98
N LYS A 112 -3.79 8.45 11.73
CA LYS A 112 -5.03 9.25 11.63
C LYS A 112 -4.76 10.73 11.90
N ALA A 113 -4.09 11.06 13.01
CA ALA A 113 -3.76 12.43 13.34
C ALA A 113 -2.80 13.04 12.31
N GLY A 114 -1.81 12.26 11.87
CA GLY A 114 -0.84 12.66 10.87
C GLY A 114 -1.43 12.98 9.50
N LEU A 115 -2.33 12.14 8.99
CA LEU A 115 -3.03 12.36 7.72
C LEU A 115 -3.87 13.64 7.75
N PHE A 116 -4.54 13.91 8.87
CA PHE A 116 -5.28 15.15 9.05
C PHE A 116 -4.34 16.37 9.08
N ASN A 117 -3.32 16.34 9.94
CA ASN A 117 -2.41 17.47 10.11
C ASN A 117 -1.59 17.79 8.85
N LYS A 118 -1.15 16.76 8.12
CA LYS A 118 -0.25 16.92 6.96
C LYS A 118 -0.99 17.14 5.64
N TYR A 119 -2.16 16.52 5.47
CA TYR A 119 -2.88 16.49 4.19
C TYR A 119 -4.34 16.93 4.28
N GLY A 120 -4.84 17.27 5.47
CA GLY A 120 -6.24 17.59 5.67
C GLY A 120 -7.18 16.40 5.47
N LEU A 121 -6.67 15.17 5.47
CA LEU A 121 -7.45 13.96 5.23
C LEU A 121 -8.03 13.41 6.54
N VAL A 122 -9.35 13.33 6.64
CA VAL A 122 -10.03 12.74 7.79
C VAL A 122 -10.20 11.24 7.56
N VAL A 123 -9.74 10.40 8.49
CA VAL A 123 -9.92 8.94 8.38
C VAL A 123 -10.61 8.35 9.59
N GLU A 124 -11.36 7.28 9.37
CA GLU A 124 -11.92 6.44 10.43
C GLU A 124 -11.06 5.18 10.61
N ILE A 125 -10.91 4.73 11.85
CA ILE A 125 -10.32 3.42 12.15
C ILE A 125 -11.48 2.48 12.46
N LYS A 126 -11.65 1.42 11.68
CA LYS A 126 -12.72 0.42 11.89
C LYS A 126 -12.14 -0.92 12.29
N LYS A 127 -12.82 -1.62 13.21
CA LYS A 127 -12.50 -2.99 13.58
C LYS A 127 -13.25 -3.97 12.69
N PHE A 128 -12.51 -4.87 12.05
CA PHE A 128 -12.98 -6.03 11.32
C PHE A 128 -12.52 -7.29 12.06
N ALA A 129 -13.03 -8.46 11.67
CA ALA A 129 -12.65 -9.74 12.26
C ALA A 129 -11.13 -9.98 12.21
N ALA A 130 -10.49 -9.61 11.10
CA ALA A 130 -9.05 -9.79 10.90
C ALA A 130 -8.17 -8.75 11.62
N GLY A 131 -8.71 -7.61 12.06
CA GLY A 131 -7.92 -6.52 12.61
C GLY A 131 -8.53 -5.15 12.31
N TYR A 132 -7.70 -4.11 12.35
CA TYR A 132 -8.14 -2.75 12.06
C TYR A 132 -7.93 -2.38 10.59
N VAL A 133 -8.74 -1.43 10.10
CA VAL A 133 -8.62 -0.82 8.78
C VAL A 133 -8.70 0.70 8.91
N LEU A 134 -7.97 1.42 8.06
CA LEU A 134 -8.14 2.86 7.87
C LEU A 134 -9.16 3.09 6.76
N VAL A 135 -10.13 3.98 6.97
CA VAL A 135 -11.21 4.25 6.01
C VAL A 135 -11.22 5.72 5.65
N PHE A 136 -11.06 5.99 4.36
CA PHE A 136 -11.32 7.27 3.71
C PHE A 136 -12.76 7.25 3.23
N MET A 137 -13.61 8.04 3.88
CA MET A 137 -15.03 8.14 3.53
C MET A 137 -15.21 8.87 2.20
N GLN A 138 -16.42 8.80 1.63
CA GLN A 138 -16.72 9.43 0.34
C GLN A 138 -16.39 10.94 0.31
N SER A 139 -16.58 11.64 1.44
CA SER A 139 -16.25 13.07 1.60
C SER A 139 -14.78 13.38 1.30
N GLU A 140 -13.89 12.43 1.59
CA GLU A 140 -12.44 12.60 1.49
C GLU A 140 -11.90 12.25 0.11
N MET A 141 -12.70 11.57 -0.71
CA MET A 141 -12.23 10.99 -1.97
C MET A 141 -11.71 12.04 -2.95
N LYS A 142 -12.30 13.24 -2.98
CA LYS A 142 -11.80 14.33 -3.83
C LYS A 142 -10.37 14.73 -3.44
N THR A 143 -10.13 14.97 -2.15
CA THR A 143 -8.82 15.35 -1.61
C THR A 143 -7.82 14.21 -1.78
N LEU A 144 -8.23 12.98 -1.43
CA LEU A 144 -7.39 11.79 -1.54
C LEU A 144 -6.94 11.56 -2.98
N VAL A 145 -7.89 11.53 -3.93
CA VAL A 145 -7.59 11.30 -5.35
C VAL A 145 -6.66 12.39 -5.89
N SER A 146 -6.92 13.66 -5.56
CA SER A 146 -6.04 14.75 -5.98
C SER A 146 -4.61 14.58 -5.45
N LEU A 147 -4.46 14.05 -4.24
CA LEU A 147 -3.16 13.88 -3.59
C LEU A 147 -2.37 12.70 -4.19
N VAL A 148 -3.02 11.57 -4.45
CA VAL A 148 -2.34 10.31 -4.76
C VAL A 148 -2.36 9.94 -6.24
N SER A 149 -3.37 10.40 -7.02
CA SER A 149 -3.52 10.01 -8.43
C SER A 149 -2.30 10.29 -9.33
N PRO A 150 -1.47 11.33 -9.11
CA PRO A 150 -0.26 11.52 -9.92
C PRO A 150 0.76 10.37 -9.80
N PHE A 151 0.65 9.54 -8.75
CA PHE A 151 1.56 8.43 -8.48
C PHE A 151 0.91 7.05 -8.72
N PHE A 152 -0.37 7.02 -9.10
CA PHE A 152 -1.08 5.76 -9.34
C PHE A 152 -0.74 5.17 -10.70
N ILE A 153 -0.56 3.85 -10.72
CA ILE A 153 -0.42 3.10 -11.97
C ILE A 153 -1.81 2.97 -12.63
N PRO A 154 -1.94 3.19 -13.95
CA PRO A 154 -3.23 3.18 -14.64
C PRO A 154 -4.08 1.94 -14.34
N SER A 155 -3.49 0.74 -14.42
CA SER A 155 -4.21 -0.50 -14.09
C SER A 155 -4.56 -0.69 -12.61
N MET A 156 -4.14 0.20 -11.71
CA MET A 156 -4.49 0.21 -10.28
C MET A 156 -5.50 1.31 -9.92
N LEU A 157 -5.88 2.18 -10.86
CA LEU A 157 -6.84 3.27 -10.63
C LEU A 157 -8.23 2.79 -10.20
N TYR A 158 -8.60 1.55 -10.53
CA TYR A 158 -9.85 0.95 -10.06
C TYR A 158 -9.98 0.93 -8.53
N LYS A 159 -8.85 0.96 -7.79
CA LYS A 159 -8.83 1.03 -6.33
C LYS A 159 -9.27 2.38 -5.78
N LEU A 160 -9.14 3.47 -6.54
CA LEU A 160 -9.59 4.81 -6.12
C LEU A 160 -11.02 5.11 -6.54
N HIS A 161 -11.40 4.67 -7.73
CA HIS A 161 -12.59 5.19 -8.40
C HIS A 161 -13.82 4.28 -8.22
N GLY A 162 -13.62 3.00 -7.88
CA GLY A 162 -14.66 2.00 -8.11
C GLY A 162 -15.15 2.02 -9.58
N ASN A 163 -16.07 1.16 -9.97
CA ASN A 163 -16.54 1.10 -11.37
C ASN A 163 -17.41 2.30 -11.83
N ARG A 164 -17.22 3.52 -11.28
CA ARG A 164 -18.07 4.70 -11.57
C ARG A 164 -17.50 5.67 -12.62
N TYR A 165 -16.33 5.39 -13.19
CA TYR A 165 -15.70 6.28 -14.18
C TYR A 165 -15.26 5.57 -15.48
N LEU A 166 -15.90 4.44 -15.81
CA LEU A 166 -15.80 3.78 -17.12
C LEU A 166 -17.13 3.87 -17.91
N SER A 167 -17.88 4.96 -17.71
CA SER A 167 -19.06 5.30 -18.51
C SER A 167 -18.87 6.65 -19.16
#